data_AF-A0A1I5TMN0-F1
#
_entry.id   AF-A0A1I5TMN0-F1
#
_cell.length_a   1.000
_cell.length_b   1.000
_cell.length_c   1.000
_cell.angle_alpha   90.00
_cell.angle_beta   90.00
_cell.angle_gamma   90.00
#
_symmetry.space_group_name_H-M   'P 1'
#
loop_
_entity.id
_entity.type
_entity.pdbx_description
1 polymer ?
#
loop_
_entity_poly.entity_id
_entity_poly.type
_entity_poly.pdbx_seq_one_letter_code
_entity_poly.pdbx_strand_id
1 'polypeptide(L)'
;MKNKHHVVVESKRLKYEFDIKRNITVIQGNSASGKTTLLDLLGTHSRYGKESGISVQSDVPCVVFGGDASLWKTILEAYQDSIVFIDEDYPFIYSKDFAELVQASSNYFVLITRQPLYNLPYSVQEIYGIRTTGKYHYPEQVYHEFYRIYDDSNETLDKEVLVSMQYV
;
A
#
# COMPACT_ATOMS: atom_id res chain seq x y z
N MET A 1 7.50 0.49 20.75
CA MET A 1 6.49 1.22 19.96
C MET A 1 5.84 0.17 19.06
N LYS A 2 4.58 -0.24 19.28
CA LYS A 2 4.08 -1.55 18.84
C LYS A 2 3.39 -1.63 17.47
N ASN A 3 3.16 -0.53 16.76
CA ASN A 3 2.29 -0.52 15.56
C ASN A 3 2.88 0.21 14.35
N LYS A 4 4.21 0.32 14.25
CA LYS A 4 4.87 1.00 13.14
C LYS A 4 5.91 0.06 12.53
N HIS A 5 5.75 -0.23 11.25
CA HIS A 5 6.69 -1.03 10.46
C HIS A 5 7.40 -0.14 9.45
N HIS A 6 8.72 -0.09 9.52
CA HIS A 6 9.54 0.66 8.58
C HIS A 6 10.02 -0.26 7.47
N VAL A 7 9.75 0.11 6.22
CA VAL A 7 10.02 -0.73 5.06
C VAL A 7 10.97 0.00 4.11
N VAL A 8 12.06 -0.68 3.75
CA VAL A 8 12.99 -0.24 2.69
C VAL A 8 13.05 -1.31 1.61
N VAL A 9 12.72 -0.93 0.37
CA VAL A 9 12.86 -1.79 -0.82
C VAL A 9 13.84 -1.14 -1.78
N GLU A 10 14.95 -1.81 -2.04
CA GLU A 10 16.07 -1.19 -2.75
C GLU A 10 16.64 -2.13 -3.83
N SER A 11 17.00 -1.53 -4.96
CA SER A 11 17.75 -2.15 -6.05
C SER A 11 18.92 -1.22 -6.42
N LYS A 12 19.74 -1.63 -7.39
CA LYS A 12 20.83 -0.77 -7.91
C LYS A 12 20.37 0.63 -8.36
N ARG A 13 19.12 0.78 -8.82
CA ARG A 13 18.62 2.04 -9.42
C ARG A 13 17.52 2.72 -8.61
N LEU A 14 16.82 1.97 -7.77
CA LEU A 14 15.59 2.43 -7.13
C LEU A 14 15.68 2.17 -5.63
N LYS A 15 15.19 3.13 -4.83
CA LYS A 15 14.97 2.95 -3.39
C LYS A 15 13.57 3.44 -3.04
N TYR A 16 12.79 2.61 -2.38
CA TYR A 16 11.52 2.95 -1.75
C TYR A 16 11.70 2.87 -0.24
N GLU A 17 11.25 3.88 0.48
CA GLU A 17 11.34 3.91 1.94
C GLU A 17 10.09 4.58 2.52
N PHE A 18 9.38 3.85 3.39
CA PHE A 18 8.09 4.27 3.92
C PHE A 18 7.77 3.57 5.24
N ASP A 19 6.79 4.13 5.95
CA ASP A 19 6.29 3.61 7.22
C ASP A 19 4.84 3.15 7.09
N ILE A 20 4.54 1.95 7.57
CA ILE A 20 3.17 1.44 7.73
C ILE A 20 2.78 1.55 9.21
N LYS A 21 1.68 2.26 9.49
CA LYS A 21 1.30 2.67 10.86
C LYS A 21 -0.02 2.09 11.35
N ARG A 22 -0.85 1.60 10.43
CA ARG A 22 -2.17 1.03 10.69
C ARG A 22 -2.38 -0.20 9.82
N ASN A 23 -3.24 -1.09 10.27
CA ASN A 23 -3.58 -2.34 9.60
C ASN A 23 -4.07 -2.16 8.16
N ILE A 24 -4.58 -0.99 7.77
CA ILE A 24 -4.92 -0.66 6.39
C ILE A 24 -4.19 0.61 5.97
N THR A 25 -3.49 0.53 4.85
CA THR A 25 -2.85 1.64 4.13
C THR A 25 -3.30 1.61 2.68
N VAL A 26 -3.74 2.73 2.14
CA VAL A 26 -4.19 2.84 0.75
C VAL A 26 -3.17 3.63 -0.04
N ILE A 27 -2.73 3.09 -1.19
CA ILE A 27 -1.88 3.81 -2.13
C ILE A 27 -2.70 4.16 -3.37
N GLN A 28 -2.87 5.46 -3.61
CA GLN A 28 -3.51 5.99 -4.82
C GLN A 28 -2.50 6.66 -5.74
N GLY A 29 -2.95 6.99 -6.95
CA GLY A 29 -2.20 7.85 -7.88
C GLY A 29 -2.27 7.36 -9.32
N ASN A 30 -1.87 8.25 -10.23
CA ASN A 30 -1.88 7.99 -11.67
C ASN A 30 -0.90 6.88 -12.07
N SER A 31 -1.06 6.36 -13.28
CA SER A 31 -0.10 5.42 -13.87
C SER A 31 1.29 6.07 -13.92
N ALA A 32 2.35 5.26 -13.81
CA ALA A 32 3.76 5.70 -13.78
C ALA A 32 4.30 6.37 -12.47
N SER A 33 3.57 6.32 -11.35
CA SER A 33 4.07 6.84 -10.06
C SER A 33 4.98 5.87 -9.26
N GLY A 34 5.34 4.71 -9.81
CA GLY A 34 6.16 3.69 -9.13
C GLY A 34 5.41 2.62 -8.33
N LYS A 35 4.06 2.60 -8.35
CA LYS A 35 3.26 1.59 -7.62
C LYS A 35 3.50 0.16 -8.10
N THR A 36 3.30 -0.09 -9.39
CA THR A 36 3.56 -1.40 -10.01
C THR A 36 5.02 -1.80 -9.85
N THR A 37 5.95 -0.84 -10.00
CA THR A 37 7.38 -1.08 -9.79
C THR A 37 7.71 -1.53 -8.36
N LEU A 38 7.05 -0.97 -7.34
CA LEU A 38 7.19 -1.44 -5.96
C LEU A 38 6.72 -2.90 -5.82
N LEU A 39 5.55 -3.25 -6.35
CA LEU A 39 5.05 -4.63 -6.34
C LEU A 39 5.98 -5.60 -7.08
N ASP A 40 6.48 -5.20 -8.25
CA ASP A 40 7.41 -5.99 -9.05
C ASP A 40 8.70 -6.27 -8.27
N LEU A 41 9.26 -5.27 -7.59
CA LEU A 41 10.47 -5.43 -6.79
C LEU A 41 10.24 -6.40 -5.63
N LEU A 42 9.15 -6.23 -4.88
CA LEU A 42 8.78 -7.12 -3.78
C LEU A 42 8.52 -8.54 -4.25
N GLY A 43 7.75 -8.72 -5.33
CA GLY A 43 7.45 -10.02 -5.92
C GLY A 43 8.69 -10.71 -6.47
N THR A 44 9.59 -9.98 -7.11
CA THR A 44 10.87 -10.50 -7.62
C THR A 44 11.78 -10.93 -6.47
N HIS A 45 11.88 -10.13 -5.40
CA HIS A 45 12.64 -10.49 -4.20
C HIS A 45 12.07 -11.75 -3.53
N SER A 46 10.74 -11.86 -3.42
CA SER A 46 10.09 -13.06 -2.86
C SER A 46 10.43 -14.34 -3.64
N ARG A 47 10.49 -14.25 -4.97
CA ARG A 47 10.77 -15.41 -5.84
C ARG A 47 12.24 -15.81 -5.89
N TYR A 48 13.16 -14.84 -5.95
CA TYR A 48 14.58 -15.10 -6.22
C TYR A 48 15.51 -14.74 -5.05
N GLY A 49 14.97 -14.19 -3.96
CA GLY A 49 15.74 -13.79 -2.79
C GLY A 49 16.91 -12.86 -3.15
N LYS A 50 18.10 -13.19 -2.64
CA LYS A 50 19.33 -12.40 -2.87
C LYS A 50 19.77 -12.35 -4.33
N GLU A 51 19.41 -13.34 -5.15
CA GLU A 51 19.81 -13.39 -6.57
C GLU A 51 19.08 -12.34 -7.42
N SER A 52 17.97 -11.79 -6.92
CA SER A 52 17.25 -10.69 -7.59
C SER A 52 18.06 -9.38 -7.68
N GLY A 53 19.09 -9.21 -6.85
CA GLY A 53 19.76 -7.92 -6.67
C GLY A 53 18.88 -6.86 -5.99
N ILE A 54 17.79 -7.29 -5.34
CA ILE A 54 16.85 -6.46 -4.59
C ILE A 54 16.99 -6.79 -3.11
N SER A 55 17.07 -5.77 -2.25
CA SER A 55 16.98 -5.90 -0.81
C SER A 55 15.61 -5.42 -0.32
N VAL A 56 15.03 -6.17 0.62
CA VAL A 56 13.80 -5.78 1.33
C VAL A 56 14.14 -5.83 2.82
N GLN A 57 14.01 -4.70 3.51
CA GLN A 57 14.23 -4.57 4.94
C GLN A 57 12.90 -4.18 5.60
N SER A 58 12.49 -4.97 6.58
CA SER A 58 11.27 -4.77 7.38
C SER A 58 11.38 -5.63 8.64
N ASP A 59 10.74 -5.23 9.73
CA ASP A 59 10.64 -6.01 10.96
C ASP A 59 9.61 -7.15 10.86
N VAL A 60 8.75 -7.11 9.84
CA VAL A 60 7.76 -8.14 9.49
C VAL A 60 7.85 -8.51 8.00
N PRO A 61 7.44 -9.72 7.58
CA PRO A 61 7.48 -10.10 6.16
C PRO A 61 6.66 -9.16 5.26
N CYS A 62 7.20 -8.82 4.10
CA CYS A 62 6.48 -8.08 3.06
C CYS A 62 6.11 -9.04 1.92
N VAL A 63 4.81 -9.23 1.68
CA VAL A 63 4.28 -10.22 0.75
C VAL A 63 3.40 -9.53 -0.29
N VAL A 64 3.61 -9.82 -1.57
CA VAL A 64 2.69 -9.40 -2.63
C VAL A 64 1.70 -10.53 -2.86
N PHE A 65 0.40 -10.24 -2.76
CA PHE A 65 -0.63 -11.19 -3.13
C PHE A 65 -0.58 -11.41 -4.65
N GLY A 66 -0.41 -12.67 -5.07
CA GLY A 66 -0.25 -13.05 -6.48
C GLY A 66 -0.89 -14.39 -6.82
N GLY A 67 -2.03 -14.71 -6.20
CA GLY A 67 -2.71 -16.00 -6.31
C GLY A 67 -4.01 -15.95 -7.11
N ASP A 68 -4.67 -17.12 -7.20
CA ASP A 68 -6.02 -17.25 -7.74
C ASP A 68 -7.00 -16.44 -6.86
N ALA A 69 -7.71 -15.50 -7.49
CA ALA A 69 -8.67 -14.64 -6.84
C ALA A 69 -9.86 -15.40 -6.24
N SER A 70 -10.11 -16.66 -6.60
CA SER A 70 -11.13 -17.51 -5.99
C SER A 70 -10.69 -18.13 -4.65
N LEU A 71 -9.37 -18.25 -4.43
CA LEU A 71 -8.76 -18.83 -3.22
C LEU A 71 -8.21 -17.76 -2.26
N TRP A 72 -8.50 -16.49 -2.55
CA TRP A 72 -7.93 -15.35 -1.83
C TRP A 72 -8.07 -15.47 -0.31
N LYS A 73 -9.24 -15.90 0.18
CA LYS A 73 -9.52 -15.98 1.62
C LYS A 73 -8.58 -16.96 2.31
N THR A 74 -8.49 -18.19 1.80
CA THR A 74 -7.59 -19.23 2.31
C THR A 74 -6.13 -18.79 2.27
N ILE A 75 -5.72 -18.10 1.20
CA ILE A 75 -4.34 -17.60 1.05
C ILE A 75 -4.05 -16.52 2.10
N LEU A 76 -4.95 -15.54 2.28
CA LEU A 76 -4.75 -14.45 3.22
C LEU A 76 -4.82 -14.91 4.68
N GLU A 77 -5.64 -15.91 5.00
CA GLU A 77 -5.71 -16.54 6.32
C GLU A 77 -4.42 -17.30 6.68
N ALA A 78 -3.65 -17.75 5.69
CA ALA A 78 -2.38 -18.42 5.92
C ALA A 78 -1.25 -17.43 6.31
N TYR A 79 -1.38 -16.15 5.96
CA TYR A 79 -0.41 -15.12 6.37
C TYR A 79 -0.68 -14.65 7.79
N GLN A 80 0.38 -14.46 8.56
CA GLN A 80 0.33 -13.93 9.92
C GLN A 80 1.45 -12.90 10.10
N ASP A 81 1.16 -11.85 10.87
CA ASP A 81 2.11 -10.80 11.27
C ASP A 81 2.94 -10.26 10.09
N SER A 82 2.29 -10.04 8.94
CA SER A 82 2.93 -9.64 7.68
C SER A 82 2.31 -8.36 7.11
N ILE A 83 3.05 -7.67 6.24
CA ILE A 83 2.52 -6.61 5.37
C ILE A 83 2.18 -7.23 4.02
N VAL A 84 0.89 -7.30 3.71
CA VAL A 84 0.36 -7.86 2.47
C VAL A 84 0.00 -6.74 1.50
N PHE A 85 0.66 -6.71 0.35
CA PHE A 85 0.41 -5.79 -0.73
C PHE A 85 -0.57 -6.42 -1.74
N ILE A 86 -1.65 -5.72 -2.07
CA ILE A 86 -2.69 -6.20 -2.99
C ILE A 86 -2.97 -5.12 -4.03
N ASP A 87 -2.92 -5.51 -5.31
CA ASP A 87 -3.19 -4.62 -6.44
C ASP A 87 -4.70 -4.49 -6.73
N GLU A 88 -5.09 -3.46 -7.48
CA GLU A 88 -6.49 -3.13 -7.77
C GLU A 88 -7.19 -4.18 -8.66
N ASP A 89 -6.42 -5.03 -9.33
CA ASP A 89 -6.89 -6.13 -10.18
C ASP A 89 -7.61 -7.24 -9.39
N TYR A 90 -7.58 -7.18 -8.06
CA TYR A 90 -8.24 -8.12 -7.17
C TYR A 90 -9.54 -7.55 -6.59
N PRO A 91 -10.71 -7.76 -7.23
CA PRO A 91 -11.97 -7.11 -6.83
C PRO A 91 -12.48 -7.53 -5.45
N PHE A 92 -11.97 -8.62 -4.87
CA PHE A 92 -12.35 -9.05 -3.52
C PHE A 92 -12.03 -7.98 -2.46
N ILE A 93 -11.07 -7.07 -2.71
CA ILE A 93 -10.73 -6.00 -1.75
C ILE A 93 -11.90 -5.06 -1.43
N TYR A 94 -12.90 -5.01 -2.31
CA TYR A 94 -14.12 -4.21 -2.12
C TYR A 94 -15.24 -4.96 -1.40
N SER A 95 -15.08 -6.26 -1.11
CA SER A 95 -16.14 -7.10 -0.53
C SER A 95 -16.28 -6.92 0.98
N LYS A 96 -17.45 -7.31 1.53
CA LYS A 96 -17.67 -7.39 2.98
C LYS A 96 -16.83 -8.50 3.61
N ASP A 97 -16.71 -9.65 2.94
CA ASP A 97 -15.90 -10.78 3.39
C ASP A 97 -14.44 -10.39 3.59
N PHE A 98 -13.88 -9.56 2.71
CA PHE A 98 -12.53 -9.05 2.88
C PHE A 98 -12.44 -8.13 4.10
N ALA A 99 -13.42 -7.27 4.33
CA ALA A 99 -13.46 -6.41 5.50
C ALA A 99 -13.57 -7.20 6.82
N GLU A 100 -14.30 -8.30 6.83
CA GLU A 100 -14.37 -9.22 7.98
C GLU A 100 -13.02 -9.91 8.23
N LEU A 101 -12.34 -10.38 7.17
CA LEU A 101 -11.01 -10.99 7.27
C LEU A 101 -9.99 -9.98 7.83
N VAL A 102 -9.97 -8.75 7.31
CA VAL A 102 -9.01 -7.73 7.75
C VAL A 102 -9.19 -7.39 9.22
N GLN A 103 -10.42 -7.38 9.75
CA GLN A 103 -10.69 -7.13 11.17
C GLN A 103 -10.20 -8.25 12.08
N ALA A 104 -10.18 -9.50 11.60
CA ALA A 104 -9.75 -10.67 12.37
C ALA A 104 -8.26 -10.99 12.19
N SER A 105 -7.55 -10.31 11.29
CA SER A 105 -6.17 -10.61 10.92
C SER A 105 -5.16 -9.82 11.75
N SER A 106 -3.99 -10.42 12.01
CA SER A 106 -2.83 -9.70 12.56
C SER A 106 -1.99 -9.00 11.46
N ASN A 107 -2.36 -9.18 10.19
CA ASN A 107 -1.65 -8.60 9.06
C ASN A 107 -1.96 -7.11 8.88
N TYR A 108 -1.02 -6.44 8.24
CA TYR A 108 -1.17 -5.11 7.67
C TYR A 108 -1.43 -5.25 6.18
N PHE A 109 -2.35 -4.47 5.64
CA PHE A 109 -2.75 -4.50 4.24
C PHE A 109 -2.42 -3.18 3.56
N VAL A 110 -1.60 -3.26 2.52
CA VAL A 110 -1.31 -2.15 1.61
C VAL A 110 -2.11 -2.37 0.33
N LEU A 111 -3.16 -1.57 0.16
CA LEU A 111 -4.11 -1.72 -0.94
C LEU A 111 -3.83 -0.64 -1.99
N ILE A 112 -3.44 -1.07 -3.19
CA ILE A 112 -3.31 -0.17 -4.33
C ILE A 112 -4.67 -0.10 -5.00
N THR A 113 -5.30 1.07 -4.97
CA THR A 113 -6.58 1.31 -5.65
C THR A 113 -6.89 2.79 -5.70
N ARG A 114 -7.59 3.23 -6.74
CA ARG A 114 -8.20 4.57 -6.80
C ARG A 114 -9.65 4.59 -6.33
N GLN A 115 -10.27 3.42 -6.23
CA GLN A 115 -11.68 3.31 -5.86
C GLN A 115 -11.84 3.36 -4.32
N PRO A 116 -12.91 4.00 -3.83
CA PRO A 116 -13.21 4.02 -2.40
C PRO A 116 -13.53 2.62 -1.87
N LEU A 117 -12.98 2.28 -0.71
CA LEU A 117 -13.15 0.99 -0.04
C LEU A 117 -14.26 1.08 1.02
N TYR A 118 -15.52 1.24 0.59
CA TYR A 118 -16.66 1.54 1.47
C TYR A 118 -16.90 0.55 2.61
N ASN A 119 -16.44 -0.69 2.48
CA ASN A 119 -16.60 -1.72 3.51
C ASN A 119 -15.47 -1.73 4.56
N LEU A 120 -14.38 -0.97 4.35
CA LEU A 120 -13.21 -1.00 5.22
C LEU A 120 -13.13 0.24 6.13
N PRO A 121 -12.81 0.07 7.43
CA PRO A 121 -12.61 1.18 8.34
C PRO A 121 -11.15 1.70 8.24
N TYR A 122 -10.82 2.41 7.16
CA TYR A 122 -9.51 3.05 6.99
C TYR A 122 -9.56 4.56 7.23
N SER A 123 -8.45 5.14 7.70
CA SER A 123 -8.33 6.58 7.92
C SER A 123 -7.84 7.28 6.66
N VAL A 124 -8.36 8.49 6.39
CA VAL A 124 -7.85 9.36 5.32
C VAL A 124 -6.36 9.69 5.45
N GLN A 125 -5.83 9.66 6.69
CA GLN A 125 -4.41 9.87 6.98
C GLN A 125 -3.53 8.68 6.55
N GLU A 126 -4.15 7.55 6.20
CA GLU A 126 -3.47 6.37 5.64
C GLU A 126 -3.65 6.23 4.13
N ILE A 127 -4.07 7.31 3.46
CA ILE A 127 -4.13 7.38 2.00
C ILE A 127 -2.89 8.12 1.51
N TYR A 128 -2.05 7.42 0.77
CA TYR A 128 -0.77 7.91 0.29
C TYR A 128 -0.69 7.89 -1.24
N GLY A 129 0.11 8.79 -1.79
CA GLY A 129 0.69 8.67 -3.12
C GLY A 129 2.16 8.30 -3.02
N ILE A 130 2.74 7.83 -4.12
CA ILE A 130 4.19 7.63 -4.25
C ILE A 130 4.73 8.79 -5.08
N ARG A 131 5.79 9.45 -4.59
CA ARG A 131 6.52 10.47 -5.34
C ARG A 131 8.01 10.18 -5.34
N THR A 132 8.67 10.62 -6.40
CA THR A 132 10.13 10.68 -6.45
C THR A 132 10.61 11.93 -5.71
N THR A 133 11.60 11.79 -4.83
CA THR A 133 12.26 12.95 -4.21
C THR A 133 13.75 12.99 -4.58
N GLY A 134 14.27 14.21 -4.73
CA GLY A 134 15.64 14.48 -5.16
C GLY A 134 15.80 14.80 -6.65
N LYS A 135 16.83 15.58 -6.98
CA LYS A 135 17.31 15.83 -8.35
C LYS A 135 18.61 15.08 -8.52
N TYR A 136 18.58 13.92 -9.15
CA TYR A 136 19.78 13.10 -9.24
C TYR A 136 20.16 12.77 -10.68
N HIS A 137 21.43 13.07 -10.99
CA HIS A 137 22.12 12.66 -12.20
C HIS A 137 22.75 11.30 -11.93
N TYR A 138 22.78 10.42 -12.93
CA TYR A 138 23.52 9.16 -12.87
C TYR A 138 24.96 9.44 -12.39
N PRO A 139 25.47 8.73 -11.36
CA PRO A 139 25.12 7.36 -10.97
C PRO A 139 24.21 7.19 -9.71
N GLU A 140 23.52 8.21 -9.23
CA GLU A 140 22.75 8.12 -7.97
C GLU A 140 21.37 7.42 -8.14
N GLN A 141 20.90 6.72 -7.09
CA GLN A 141 19.60 6.01 -7.09
C GLN A 141 18.41 6.96 -7.12
N VAL A 142 17.31 6.52 -7.73
CA VAL A 142 16.03 7.23 -7.71
C VAL A 142 15.25 6.85 -6.46
N TYR A 143 15.05 7.83 -5.58
CA TYR A 143 14.38 7.63 -4.29
C TYR A 143 12.87 7.91 -4.38
N HIS A 144 12.10 7.04 -3.76
CA HIS A 144 10.64 7.07 -3.71
C HIS A 144 10.18 7.04 -2.26
N GLU A 145 9.24 7.93 -1.94
CA GLU A 145 8.61 7.99 -0.62
C GLU A 145 7.09 8.03 -0.75
N PHE A 146 6.42 7.65 0.35
CA PHE A 146 4.98 7.79 0.48
C PHE A 146 4.67 9.17 1.05
N TYR A 147 3.77 9.90 0.39
CA TYR A 147 3.27 11.18 0.88
C TYR A 147 1.76 11.09 1.07
N ARG A 148 1.23 11.71 2.13
CA ARG A 148 -0.23 11.72 2.38
C ARG A 148 -0.93 12.52 1.29
N ILE A 149 -2.01 11.98 0.76
CA ILE A 149 -2.85 12.69 -0.22
C ILE A 149 -3.76 13.70 0.51
N TYR A 150 -4.22 13.34 1.70
CA TYR A 150 -5.01 14.21 2.56
C TYR A 150 -4.18 14.53 3.81
N ASP A 151 -3.72 15.77 3.92
CA ASP A 151 -3.03 16.28 5.11
C ASP A 151 -3.96 17.24 5.86
N ASP A 152 -3.85 17.28 7.19
CA ASP A 152 -4.70 18.12 8.05
C ASP A 152 -4.49 19.63 7.79
N SER A 153 -3.53 20.00 6.95
CA SER A 153 -3.23 21.38 6.53
C SER A 153 -4.05 21.91 5.34
N ASN A 154 -5.00 21.13 4.79
CA ASN A 154 -5.97 21.62 3.79
C ASN A 154 -7.21 22.27 4.44
N GLU A 155 -7.03 23.05 5.52
CA GLU A 155 -8.10 23.87 6.12
C GLU A 155 -8.31 25.22 5.39
N THR A 156 -7.66 25.43 4.25
CA THR A 156 -7.92 26.60 3.39
C THR A 156 -8.01 26.16 1.92
N LEU A 157 -9.19 26.38 1.31
CA LEU A 157 -9.66 26.03 -0.05
C LEU A 157 -10.33 24.63 -0.06
N ASP A 158 -11.65 24.45 0.05
CA ASP A 158 -12.78 25.28 -0.34
C ASP A 158 -13.95 25.13 0.64
N LYS A 159 -14.60 26.26 0.94
CA LYS A 159 -15.96 26.26 1.49
C LYS A 159 -16.93 25.74 0.42
N GLU A 160 -17.90 24.97 0.90
CA GLU A 160 -19.11 24.47 0.21
C GLU A 160 -18.97 23.22 -0.67
N VAL A 161 -19.11 22.06 -0.04
CA VAL A 161 -19.98 21.01 -0.59
C VAL A 161 -21.03 20.68 0.46
N LEU A 162 -22.19 21.35 0.35
CA LEU A 162 -23.42 20.91 0.99
C LEU A 162 -23.93 19.68 0.24
N VAL A 163 -23.79 18.48 0.80
CA VAL A 163 -24.61 17.34 0.37
C VAL A 163 -25.86 17.33 1.23
N SER A 164 -26.91 17.99 0.74
CA SER A 164 -28.27 17.74 1.20
C SER A 164 -28.70 16.36 0.68
N MET A 165 -28.72 15.35 1.54
CA MET A 165 -29.58 14.19 1.30
C MET A 165 -31.02 14.58 1.63
N GLN A 166 -31.79 14.97 0.61
CA GLN A 166 -33.24 14.87 0.70
C GLN A 166 -33.65 13.45 0.33
N TYR A 167 -34.16 12.74 1.32
CA TYR A 167 -35.02 11.58 1.11
C TYR A 167 -36.25 12.02 0.33
N VAL A 168 -36.50 11.39 -0.83
CA VAL A 168 -37.83 11.18 -1.39
C VAL A 168 -37.88 9.75 -1.90
#